data_AF-A0A1G8SLU0-F1
#
_entry.id   AF-A0A1G8SLU0-F1
#
_cell.length_a   1.000
_cell.length_b   1.000
_cell.length_c   1.000
_cell.angle_alpha   90.00
_cell.angle_beta   90.00
_cell.angle_gamma   90.00
#
_symmetry.space_group_name_H-M   'P 1'
#
loop_
_entity.id
_entity.type
_entity.pdbx_description
1 polymer ?
#
loop_
_entity_poly.entity_id
_entity_poly.type
_entity_poly.pdbx_seq_one_letter_code
_entity_poly.pdbx_strand_id
1 'polypeptide(L)'
;MDWNLRSCARHGHVTYAPTEAEYRQRLHALTPVGDAWRCLRCGDYVLGHPHGDGPAEDAPVLLRGKALRSAFILRLLAIERWVRGAIMLLLGVAVLRFKSTQVSVKELVDRDLASLKPFFNQINFNVSDSGTIQAIQRALDANPTTLNLVAAFLIFYGLLQLVEGTGLWMLKRWGEYFAVVATSVFIPLEIYEVSEKVTLLRVGALIINIAAVAYLLYSKRLFGLRGGVKAYEADLEEVSLLEVTTSAGTSSGGGASAGSPPAGDSASATAG
;
A
#
# COMPACT_ATOMS: atom_id res chain seq x y z
N MET A 1 -16.03 1.23 -18.74
CA MET A 1 -16.58 2.12 -17.69
C MET A 1 -15.56 3.16 -17.31
N ASP A 2 -15.92 4.44 -17.41
CA ASP A 2 -15.09 5.54 -16.92
C ASP A 2 -15.17 5.63 -15.39
N TRP A 3 -14.02 5.56 -14.74
CA TRP A 3 -13.91 5.63 -13.28
C TRP A 3 -14.08 7.05 -12.75
N ASN A 4 -13.81 8.06 -13.57
CA ASN A 4 -13.97 9.47 -13.20
C ASN A 4 -15.45 9.80 -13.02
N LEU A 5 -16.31 9.40 -13.96
CA LEU A 5 -17.77 9.56 -13.87
C LEU A 5 -18.35 8.86 -12.63
N ARG A 6 -17.94 7.61 -12.36
CA ARG A 6 -18.38 6.88 -11.15
C ARG A 6 -17.95 7.57 -9.86
N SER A 7 -16.76 8.16 -9.85
CA SER A 7 -16.26 8.91 -8.69
C SER A 7 -17.08 10.17 -8.49
N CYS A 8 -17.36 10.94 -9.55
CA CYS A 8 -18.20 12.14 -9.49
C CYS A 8 -19.63 11.82 -9.01
N ALA A 9 -20.22 10.73 -9.51
CA ALA A 9 -21.56 10.30 -9.09
C ALA A 9 -21.67 9.95 -7.60
N ARG A 10 -20.57 9.51 -6.96
CA ARG A 10 -20.55 9.14 -5.53
C ARG A 10 -20.08 10.25 -4.60
N HIS A 11 -19.12 11.06 -5.04
CA HIS A 11 -18.43 12.03 -4.18
C HIS A 11 -18.66 13.48 -4.58
N GLY A 12 -19.43 13.72 -5.66
CA GLY A 12 -19.63 15.05 -6.23
C GLY A 12 -18.59 15.42 -7.28
N HIS A 13 -18.91 16.46 -8.04
CA HIS A 13 -18.01 17.05 -9.03
C HIS A 13 -17.01 18.00 -8.35
N VAL A 14 -15.86 18.21 -8.99
CA VAL A 14 -14.83 19.14 -8.49
C VAL A 14 -14.71 20.30 -9.47
N THR A 15 -15.19 21.46 -9.07
CA THR A 15 -15.19 22.71 -9.85
C THR A 15 -14.31 23.73 -9.16
N TYR A 16 -13.55 24.50 -9.94
CA TYR A 16 -12.62 25.51 -9.44
C TYR A 16 -12.66 26.72 -10.37
N ALA A 17 -12.55 27.92 -9.81
CA ALA A 17 -12.58 29.18 -10.55
C ALA A 17 -11.21 29.89 -10.52
N PRO A 18 -10.34 29.64 -11.51
CA PRO A 18 -9.02 30.26 -11.59
C PRO A 18 -9.10 31.78 -11.66
N THR A 19 -8.18 32.50 -11.03
CA THR A 19 -8.08 33.97 -11.13
C THR A 19 -7.61 34.40 -12.51
N GLU A 20 -6.83 33.59 -13.20
CA GLU A 20 -6.33 33.84 -14.54
C GLU A 20 -7.45 33.76 -15.58
N ALA A 21 -7.65 34.85 -16.32
CA ALA A 21 -8.75 34.99 -17.28
C ALA A 21 -8.70 33.92 -18.40
N GLU A 22 -7.50 33.51 -18.83
CA GLU A 22 -7.30 32.49 -19.86
C GLU A 22 -7.93 31.15 -19.48
N TYR A 23 -7.75 30.70 -18.24
CA TYR A 23 -8.29 29.43 -17.77
C TYR A 23 -9.75 29.57 -17.36
N ARG A 24 -10.11 30.68 -16.69
CA ARG A 24 -11.48 30.94 -16.25
C ARG A 24 -12.47 30.90 -17.41
N GLN A 25 -12.17 31.57 -18.52
CA GLN A 25 -13.06 31.59 -19.69
C GLN A 25 -13.26 30.21 -20.33
N ARG A 26 -12.30 29.30 -20.16
CA ARG A 26 -12.36 27.93 -20.73
C ARG A 26 -13.01 26.92 -19.79
N LEU A 27 -13.13 27.25 -18.51
CA LEU A 27 -13.75 26.42 -17.47
C LEU A 27 -15.13 26.92 -17.03
N HIS A 28 -15.52 28.12 -17.44
CA HIS A 28 -16.81 28.74 -17.11
C HIS A 28 -17.68 28.87 -18.35
N ALA A 29 -18.97 28.62 -18.20
CA ALA A 29 -19.99 28.88 -19.20
C ALA A 29 -21.21 29.52 -18.56
N LEU A 30 -21.74 30.55 -19.20
CA LEU A 30 -23.04 31.15 -18.84
C LEU A 30 -24.16 30.32 -19.47
N THR A 31 -25.10 29.88 -18.64
CA THR A 31 -26.29 29.16 -19.09
C THR A 31 -27.55 29.97 -18.75
N PRO A 32 -28.70 29.70 -19.39
CA PRO A 32 -29.96 30.40 -19.07
C PRO A 32 -30.41 30.25 -17.61
N VAL A 33 -29.91 29.24 -16.92
CA VAL A 33 -30.24 28.93 -15.51
C VAL A 33 -29.17 29.42 -14.53
N GLY A 34 -28.09 30.06 -15.02
CA GLY A 34 -27.00 30.60 -14.22
C GLY A 34 -25.62 30.12 -14.66
N ASP A 35 -24.63 30.27 -13.79
CA ASP A 35 -23.25 29.87 -14.06
C ASP A 35 -23.09 28.34 -14.10
N ALA A 36 -22.27 27.87 -15.03
CA ALA A 36 -21.83 26.48 -15.13
C ALA A 36 -20.31 26.41 -15.14
N TRP A 37 -19.77 25.48 -14.34
CA TRP A 37 -18.33 25.26 -14.24
C TRP A 37 -17.95 23.85 -14.68
N ARG A 38 -16.88 23.76 -15.46
CA ARG A 38 -16.34 22.49 -15.93
C ARG A 38 -15.68 21.74 -14.78
N CYS A 39 -16.11 20.52 -14.55
CA CYS A 39 -15.51 19.63 -13.56
C CYS A 39 -14.09 19.23 -13.99
N LEU A 40 -13.10 19.50 -13.15
CA LEU A 40 -11.69 19.19 -13.41
C LEU A 40 -11.42 17.66 -13.49
N ARG A 41 -12.34 16.81 -12.99
CA ARG A 41 -12.19 15.34 -12.96
C ARG A 41 -12.81 14.63 -14.17
N CYS A 42 -14.08 14.89 -14.47
CA CYS A 42 -14.82 14.22 -15.55
C CYS A 42 -15.00 15.07 -16.80
N GLY A 43 -14.77 16.39 -16.71
CA GLY A 43 -14.92 17.31 -17.83
C GLY A 43 -16.35 17.78 -18.08
N ASP A 44 -17.35 17.29 -17.34
CA ASP A 44 -18.75 17.73 -17.45
C ASP A 44 -18.96 19.12 -16.84
N TYR A 45 -19.91 19.89 -17.38
CA TYR A 45 -20.33 21.16 -16.80
C TYR A 45 -21.38 20.96 -15.71
N VAL A 46 -21.16 21.64 -14.58
CA VAL A 46 -22.01 21.57 -13.38
C VAL A 46 -22.55 22.95 -13.08
N LEU A 47 -23.85 23.04 -12.88
CA LEU A 47 -24.54 24.29 -12.56
C LEU A 47 -24.26 24.74 -11.12
N GLY A 48 -24.14 26.05 -10.90
CA GLY A 48 -23.99 26.67 -9.59
C GLY A 48 -22.60 27.21 -9.32
N HIS A 49 -22.36 27.60 -8.07
CA HIS A 49 -21.08 28.19 -7.65
C HIS A 49 -19.95 27.15 -7.67
N PRO A 50 -18.71 27.56 -8.00
CA PRO A 50 -17.56 26.67 -7.97
C PRO A 50 -17.25 26.25 -6.52
N HIS A 51 -16.66 25.06 -6.33
CA HIS A 51 -16.29 24.58 -5.00
C HIS A 51 -15.07 25.32 -4.39
N GLY A 52 -14.28 25.99 -5.22
CA GLY A 52 -13.18 26.85 -4.78
C GLY A 52 -12.80 27.86 -5.86
N ASP A 53 -12.06 28.88 -5.44
CA ASP A 53 -11.53 29.94 -6.29
C ASP A 53 -10.13 30.34 -5.84
N GLY A 54 -9.34 30.88 -6.76
CA GLY A 54 -7.96 31.29 -6.49
C GLY A 54 -7.05 31.14 -7.71
N PRO A 55 -5.74 31.37 -7.56
CA PRO A 55 -4.72 31.06 -8.57
C PRO A 55 -4.83 29.63 -9.11
N ALA A 56 -4.45 29.39 -10.36
CA ALA A 56 -4.50 28.05 -10.94
C ALA A 56 -3.58 27.05 -10.23
N GLU A 57 -2.51 27.53 -9.58
CA GLU A 57 -1.57 26.75 -8.77
C GLU A 57 -2.15 26.21 -7.46
N ASP A 58 -3.24 26.82 -6.98
CA ASP A 58 -3.93 26.39 -5.76
C ASP A 58 -5.09 25.41 -6.05
N ALA A 59 -5.27 25.01 -7.32
CA ALA A 59 -6.35 24.13 -7.70
C ALA A 59 -6.25 22.74 -7.02
N PRO A 60 -7.38 22.10 -6.68
CA PRO A 60 -7.35 20.84 -5.95
C PRO A 60 -6.78 19.69 -6.79
N VAL A 61 -5.70 19.07 -6.33
CA VAL A 61 -5.07 17.91 -7.00
C VAL A 61 -6.01 16.70 -7.10
N LEU A 62 -6.23 16.22 -8.32
CA LEU A 62 -7.14 15.15 -8.69
C LEU A 62 -6.42 13.85 -9.06
N LEU A 63 -6.65 12.83 -8.24
CA LEU A 63 -6.30 11.45 -8.59
C LEU A 63 -7.19 10.95 -9.76
N ARG A 64 -6.63 10.76 -10.97
CA ARG A 64 -7.34 10.23 -12.16
C ARG A 64 -7.19 8.71 -12.34
N GLY A 65 -8.28 8.07 -12.80
CA GLY A 65 -8.39 6.78 -13.49
C GLY A 65 -7.48 5.59 -13.11
N LYS A 66 -6.17 5.68 -13.36
CA LYS A 66 -5.19 4.63 -13.03
C LYS A 66 -4.83 4.63 -11.53
N ALA A 67 -4.76 5.82 -10.91
CA ALA A 67 -4.43 5.99 -9.50
C ALA A 67 -5.55 5.48 -8.55
N LEU A 68 -6.81 5.55 -8.99
CA LEU A 68 -7.96 5.03 -8.24
C LEU A 68 -8.01 3.49 -8.24
N ARG A 69 -7.64 2.86 -9.37
CA ARG A 69 -7.57 1.40 -9.48
C ARG A 69 -6.37 0.83 -8.72
N SER A 70 -5.20 1.46 -8.82
CA SER A 70 -4.05 1.09 -8.00
C SER A 70 -4.40 1.21 -6.52
N ALA A 71 -5.18 2.23 -6.11
CA ALA A 71 -5.59 2.36 -4.72
C ALA A 71 -6.42 1.18 -4.19
N PHE A 72 -7.35 0.67 -5.00
CA PHE A 72 -8.15 -0.50 -4.63
C PHE A 72 -7.30 -1.78 -4.55
N ILE A 73 -6.40 -1.99 -5.53
CA ILE A 73 -5.47 -3.14 -5.55
C ILE A 73 -4.54 -3.10 -4.33
N LEU A 74 -4.01 -1.92 -3.99
CA LEU A 74 -3.15 -1.71 -2.83
C LEU A 74 -3.90 -2.02 -1.52
N ARG A 75 -5.17 -1.63 -1.39
CA ARG A 75 -6.01 -1.98 -0.24
C ARG A 75 -6.27 -3.47 -0.13
N LEU A 76 -6.48 -4.17 -1.25
CA LEU A 76 -6.64 -5.62 -1.25
C LEU A 76 -5.36 -6.33 -0.79
N LEU A 77 -4.21 -5.90 -1.30
CA LEU A 77 -2.90 -6.39 -0.87
C LEU A 77 -2.65 -6.08 0.62
N ALA A 78 -3.03 -4.90 1.11
CA ALA A 78 -2.94 -4.55 2.52
C ALA A 78 -3.73 -5.52 3.42
N ILE A 79 -4.97 -5.87 3.03
CA ILE A 79 -5.80 -6.82 3.76
C ILE A 79 -5.15 -8.21 3.76
N GLU A 80 -4.66 -8.68 2.62
CA GLU A 80 -3.95 -9.97 2.54
C GLU A 80 -2.75 -10.00 3.50
N ARG A 81 -1.97 -8.92 3.53
CA ARG A 81 -0.85 -8.79 4.45
C ARG A 81 -1.31 -8.82 5.90
N TRP A 82 -2.34 -8.06 6.27
CA TRP A 82 -2.88 -8.08 7.64
C TRP A 82 -3.35 -9.47 8.07
N VAL A 83 -4.05 -10.19 7.20
CA VAL A 83 -4.51 -11.55 7.47
C VAL A 83 -3.31 -12.48 7.70
N ARG A 84 -2.31 -12.45 6.80
CA ARG A 84 -1.10 -13.27 6.94
C ARG A 84 -0.32 -12.93 8.22
N GLY A 85 -0.18 -11.65 8.54
CA GLY A 85 0.49 -11.18 9.75
C GLY A 85 -0.24 -11.61 11.03
N ALA A 86 -1.57 -11.51 11.05
CA ALA A 86 -2.40 -11.97 12.16
C ALA A 86 -2.28 -13.49 12.36
N ILE A 87 -2.28 -14.28 11.28
CA ILE A 87 -2.08 -15.74 11.35
C ILE A 87 -0.72 -16.07 11.96
N MET A 88 0.35 -15.41 11.51
CA MET A 88 1.71 -15.64 12.02
C MET A 88 1.85 -15.24 13.49
N LEU A 89 1.22 -14.14 13.92
CA LEU A 89 1.17 -13.75 15.33
C LEU A 89 0.41 -14.77 16.18
N LEU A 90 -0.76 -15.22 15.72
CA LEU A 90 -1.53 -16.27 16.39
C LEU A 90 -0.72 -17.56 16.53
N LEU A 91 -0.01 -17.98 15.48
CA LEU A 91 0.87 -19.14 15.52
C LEU A 91 2.03 -18.93 16.50
N GLY A 92 2.70 -17.78 16.49
CA GLY A 92 3.78 -17.47 17.42
C GLY A 92 3.32 -17.48 18.89
N VAL A 93 2.17 -16.86 19.18
CA VAL A 93 1.56 -16.87 20.52
C VAL A 93 1.13 -18.29 20.90
N ALA A 94 0.57 -19.06 19.97
CA ALA A 94 0.20 -20.45 20.21
C ALA A 94 1.44 -21.29 20.58
N VAL A 95 2.57 -21.13 19.88
CA VAL A 95 3.83 -21.81 20.21
C VAL A 95 4.30 -21.45 21.63
N LEU A 96 4.24 -20.18 22.02
CA LEU A 96 4.59 -19.74 23.38
C LEU A 96 3.65 -20.29 24.45
N ARG A 97 2.33 -20.30 24.17
CA ARG A 97 1.31 -20.87 25.06
C ARG A 97 1.48 -22.38 25.21
N PHE A 98 1.73 -23.10 24.11
CA PHE A 98 1.99 -24.53 24.13
C PHE A 98 3.25 -24.84 24.95
N LYS A 99 4.32 -24.06 24.79
CA LYS A 99 5.53 -24.16 25.61
C LYS A 99 5.22 -24.01 27.11
N SER A 100 4.46 -22.99 27.48
CA SER A 100 4.05 -22.75 28.89
C SER A 100 3.23 -23.90 29.48
N THR A 101 2.63 -24.74 28.64
CA THR A 101 1.73 -25.82 29.04
C THR A 101 2.39 -27.22 28.91
N GLN A 102 3.66 -27.31 28.49
CA GLN A 102 4.33 -28.59 28.23
C GLN A 102 4.46 -29.51 29.45
N VAL A 103 4.53 -28.96 30.67
CA VAL A 103 4.54 -29.79 31.90
C VAL A 103 3.19 -30.53 32.07
N SER A 104 2.08 -29.84 31.82
CA SER A 104 0.73 -30.41 31.94
C SER A 104 0.29 -31.28 30.77
N VAL A 105 0.74 -31.01 29.53
CA VAL A 105 0.31 -31.78 28.34
C VAL A 105 1.02 -33.12 28.25
N LYS A 106 2.32 -33.23 28.58
CA LYS A 106 3.01 -34.55 28.63
C LYS A 106 2.35 -35.47 29.66
N GLU A 107 1.99 -34.96 30.84
CA GLU A 107 1.30 -35.73 31.87
C GLU A 107 -0.17 -36.09 31.54
N LEU A 108 -0.83 -35.34 30.66
CA LEU A 108 -2.18 -35.67 30.19
C LEU A 108 -2.12 -36.70 29.05
N VAL A 109 -1.22 -36.50 28.09
CA VAL A 109 -1.03 -37.40 26.94
C VAL A 109 -0.47 -38.75 27.38
N ASP A 110 0.49 -38.80 28.30
CA ASP A 110 1.03 -40.08 28.81
C ASP A 110 0.00 -40.85 29.64
N ARG A 111 -0.85 -40.16 30.40
CA ARG A 111 -1.89 -40.78 31.24
C ARG A 111 -3.05 -41.32 30.42
N ASP A 112 -3.46 -40.60 29.37
CA ASP A 112 -4.52 -41.03 28.45
C ASP A 112 -4.02 -42.13 27.51
N LEU A 113 -2.78 -42.05 27.00
CA LEU A 113 -2.17 -43.13 26.20
C LEU A 113 -1.95 -44.40 27.02
N ALA A 114 -1.56 -44.29 28.29
CA ALA A 114 -1.40 -45.46 29.16
C ALA A 114 -2.75 -46.15 29.45
N SER A 115 -3.83 -45.39 29.61
CA SER A 115 -5.17 -45.94 29.88
C SER A 115 -5.83 -46.55 28.63
N LEU A 116 -5.47 -46.09 27.43
CA LEU A 116 -6.04 -46.55 26.16
C LEU A 116 -5.23 -47.66 25.46
N LYS A 117 -3.99 -47.92 25.90
CA LYS A 117 -3.15 -49.04 25.44
C LYS A 117 -3.86 -50.41 25.34
N PRO A 118 -4.66 -50.86 26.33
CA PRO A 118 -5.32 -52.17 26.24
C PRO A 118 -6.42 -52.20 25.16
N PHE A 119 -7.07 -51.07 24.87
CA PHE A 119 -8.12 -50.97 23.84
C PHE A 119 -7.53 -50.98 22.42
N PHE A 120 -6.40 -50.30 22.20
CA PHE A 120 -5.76 -50.20 20.87
C PHE A 120 -5.08 -51.50 20.43
N ASN A 121 -4.53 -52.28 21.37
CA ASN A 121 -3.97 -53.60 21.08
C ASN A 121 -5.03 -54.62 20.62
N GLN A 122 -6.30 -54.42 20.99
CA GLN A 122 -7.40 -55.31 20.61
C GLN A 122 -7.90 -55.09 19.19
N ILE A 123 -7.65 -53.91 18.61
CA ILE A 123 -8.11 -53.51 17.26
C ILE A 123 -7.01 -53.49 16.20
N ASN A 124 -5.80 -54.00 16.51
CA ASN A 124 -4.63 -54.04 15.62
C ASN A 124 -4.31 -52.70 14.93
N PHE A 125 -4.72 -51.58 15.55
CA PHE A 125 -4.55 -50.24 15.01
C PHE A 125 -3.29 -49.64 15.65
N ASN A 126 -2.20 -49.62 14.89
CA ASN A 126 -0.90 -49.11 15.34
C ASN A 126 -0.95 -47.58 15.42
N VAL A 127 -1.49 -47.06 16.54
CA VAL A 127 -1.59 -45.62 16.83
C VAL A 127 -0.22 -44.94 16.77
N SER A 128 0.85 -45.68 17.07
CA SER A 128 2.25 -45.25 17.02
C SER A 128 2.77 -44.87 15.62
N ASP A 129 2.12 -45.33 14.53
CA ASP A 129 2.55 -45.06 13.14
C ASP A 129 1.80 -43.89 12.48
N SER A 130 0.83 -43.29 13.16
CA SER A 130 0.13 -42.13 12.61
C SER A 130 1.05 -40.90 12.59
N GLY A 131 1.34 -40.37 11.40
CA GLY A 131 2.25 -39.21 11.22
C GLY A 131 1.83 -37.96 12.01
N THR A 132 0.56 -37.88 12.41
CA THR A 132 0.02 -36.86 13.33
C THR A 132 0.56 -37.00 14.74
N ILE A 133 0.66 -38.20 15.32
CA ILE A 133 1.22 -38.41 16.66
C ILE A 133 2.74 -38.18 16.65
N GLN A 134 3.44 -38.59 15.60
CA GLN A 134 4.86 -38.26 15.45
C GLN A 134 5.11 -36.76 15.26
N ALA A 135 4.24 -36.04 14.55
CA ALA A 135 4.33 -34.58 14.44
C ALA A 135 4.08 -33.89 15.80
N ILE A 136 3.12 -34.39 16.58
CA ILE A 136 2.85 -33.91 17.94
C ILE A 136 4.03 -34.22 18.87
N GLN A 137 4.57 -35.44 18.86
CA GLN A 137 5.75 -35.81 19.65
C GLN A 137 7.00 -35.02 19.24
N ARG A 138 7.28 -34.84 17.94
CA ARG A 138 8.39 -33.98 17.48
C ARG A 138 8.20 -32.52 17.88
N ALA A 139 6.96 -32.01 17.90
CA ALA A 139 6.67 -30.67 18.40
C ALA A 139 6.84 -30.56 19.92
N LEU A 140 6.59 -31.65 20.66
CA LEU A 140 6.75 -31.73 22.12
C LEU A 140 8.19 -32.00 22.59
N ASP A 141 9.03 -32.62 21.76
CA ASP A 141 10.45 -32.86 22.03
C ASP A 141 11.38 -31.81 21.37
N ALA A 142 10.81 -30.83 20.67
CA ALA A 142 11.57 -29.71 20.15
C ALA A 142 12.22 -28.93 21.30
N ASN A 143 13.53 -28.71 21.19
CA ASN A 143 14.32 -28.00 22.20
C ASN A 143 13.65 -26.65 22.53
N PRO A 144 13.43 -26.32 23.83
CA PRO A 144 12.75 -25.10 24.25
C PRO A 144 13.40 -23.81 23.69
N THR A 145 14.70 -23.85 23.39
CA THR A 145 15.43 -22.75 22.72
C THR A 145 15.01 -22.61 21.26
N THR A 146 14.83 -23.72 20.53
CA THR A 146 14.38 -23.72 19.14
C THR A 146 12.94 -23.25 19.03
N LEU A 147 12.05 -23.68 19.94
CA LEU A 147 10.66 -23.20 19.99
C LEU A 147 10.57 -21.70 20.28
N ASN A 148 11.44 -21.18 21.16
CA ASN A 148 11.55 -19.75 21.41
C ASN A 148 11.99 -18.98 20.16
N LEU A 149 13.00 -19.48 19.43
CA LEU A 149 13.46 -18.86 18.19
C LEU A 149 12.37 -18.86 17.12
N VAL A 150 11.66 -19.97 16.94
CA VAL A 150 10.54 -20.08 15.98
C VAL A 150 9.42 -19.12 16.36
N ALA A 151 9.02 -19.06 17.63
CA ALA A 151 7.99 -18.14 18.09
C ALA A 151 8.41 -16.67 17.91
N ALA A 152 9.65 -16.33 18.26
CA ALA A 152 10.19 -14.99 18.06
C ALA A 152 10.19 -14.60 16.58
N PHE A 153 10.58 -15.51 15.69
CA PHE A 153 10.58 -15.27 14.25
C PHE A 153 9.16 -15.08 13.71
N LEU A 154 8.20 -15.92 14.11
CA LEU A 154 6.79 -15.81 13.73
C LEU A 154 6.18 -14.48 14.19
N ILE A 155 6.46 -14.07 15.42
CA ILE A 155 5.97 -12.81 15.97
C ILE A 155 6.59 -11.62 15.25
N PHE A 156 7.92 -11.61 15.11
CA PHE A 156 8.64 -10.54 14.42
C PHE A 156 8.16 -10.37 12.97
N TYR A 157 8.10 -11.46 12.22
CA TYR A 157 7.64 -11.45 10.83
C TYR A 157 6.15 -11.07 10.74
N GLY A 158 5.31 -11.55 11.67
CA GLY A 158 3.91 -11.17 11.77
C GLY A 158 3.71 -9.66 11.99
N LEU A 159 4.49 -9.06 12.90
CA LEU A 159 4.50 -7.61 13.13
C LEU A 159 4.94 -6.84 11.88
N LEU A 160 6.00 -7.29 11.21
CA LEU A 160 6.50 -6.69 9.97
C LEU A 160 5.39 -6.66 8.90
N GLN A 161 4.69 -7.78 8.72
CA GLN A 161 3.58 -7.88 7.77
C GLN A 161 2.41 -6.95 8.12
N LEU A 162 2.11 -6.77 9.42
CA LEU A 162 1.09 -5.82 9.88
C LEU A 162 1.49 -4.36 9.57
N VAL A 163 2.75 -4.03 9.82
CA VAL A 163 3.34 -2.72 9.49
C VAL A 163 3.26 -2.47 7.99
N GLU A 164 3.65 -3.44 7.15
CA GLU A 164 3.55 -3.33 5.69
C GLU A 164 2.10 -3.19 5.19
N GLY A 165 1.17 -3.97 5.74
CA GLY A 165 -0.25 -3.84 5.40
C GLY A 165 -0.80 -2.45 5.74
N THR A 166 -0.38 -1.89 6.88
CA THR A 166 -0.78 -0.54 7.29
C THR A 166 -0.20 0.52 6.35
N GLY A 167 1.04 0.33 5.90
CA GLY A 167 1.66 1.19 4.91
C GLY A 167 0.97 1.17 3.55
N LEU A 168 0.57 -0.01 3.08
CA LEU A 168 -0.20 -0.15 1.84
C LEU A 168 -1.60 0.45 1.96
N TRP A 169 -2.21 0.41 3.15
CA TRP A 169 -3.56 0.94 3.40
C TRP A 169 -3.63 2.47 3.44
N MET A 170 -2.57 3.15 3.88
CA MET A 170 -2.57 4.61 4.01
C MET A 170 -2.29 5.37 2.70
N LEU A 171 -1.77 4.71 1.65
CA LEU A 171 -1.55 5.25 0.29
C LEU A 171 -0.83 6.62 0.15
N LYS A 172 -0.31 7.20 1.24
CA LYS A 172 0.48 8.44 1.26
C LYS A 172 1.60 8.33 2.29
N ARG A 173 2.83 8.70 1.88
CA ARG A 173 4.09 8.84 2.67
C ARG A 173 4.57 7.65 3.53
N TRP A 174 3.75 6.64 3.79
CA TRP A 174 4.08 5.51 4.66
C TRP A 174 5.20 4.61 4.12
N GLY A 175 5.30 4.47 2.79
CA GLY A 175 6.38 3.71 2.16
C GLY A 175 7.78 4.27 2.45
N GLU A 176 7.88 5.58 2.69
CA GLU A 176 9.16 6.24 3.00
C GLU A 176 9.55 6.01 4.47
N TYR A 177 8.61 6.11 5.40
CA TYR A 177 8.83 5.73 6.80
C TYR A 177 9.12 4.22 6.93
N PHE A 178 8.42 3.38 6.18
CA PHE A 178 8.67 1.94 6.16
C PHE A 178 10.08 1.61 5.66
N ALA A 179 10.53 2.22 4.55
CA ALA A 179 11.88 2.00 4.04
C ALA A 179 12.94 2.37 5.08
N VAL A 180 12.77 3.50 5.77
CA VAL A 180 13.66 3.91 6.86
C VAL A 180 13.63 2.91 8.01
N VAL A 181 12.45 2.50 8.50
CA VAL A 181 12.31 1.54 9.60
C VAL A 181 12.88 0.17 9.24
N ALA A 182 12.56 -0.35 8.04
CA ALA A 182 13.04 -1.64 7.56
C ALA A 182 14.57 -1.66 7.47
N THR A 183 15.18 -0.58 6.98
CA THR A 183 16.64 -0.47 6.87
C THR A 183 17.29 -0.24 8.25
N SER A 184 16.61 0.47 9.15
CA SER A 184 17.11 0.75 10.52
C SER A 184 17.07 -0.47 11.43
N VAL A 185 16.14 -1.42 11.22
CA VAL A 185 16.04 -2.65 12.02
C VAL A 185 17.28 -3.55 11.91
N PHE A 186 18.01 -3.48 10.80
CA PHE A 186 19.25 -4.24 10.63
C PHE A 186 20.44 -3.64 11.39
N ILE A 187 20.40 -2.33 11.71
CA ILE A 187 21.52 -1.62 12.35
C ILE A 187 21.86 -2.14 13.76
N PRO A 188 20.90 -2.36 14.69
CA PRO A 188 21.20 -2.89 16.02
C PRO A 188 21.85 -4.28 15.99
N LEU A 189 21.40 -5.13 15.07
CA LEU A 189 21.91 -6.49 14.91
C LEU A 189 23.36 -6.47 14.38
N GLU A 190 23.64 -5.61 13.40
CA GLU A 190 24.99 -5.44 12.86
C GLU A 190 25.96 -4.81 13.86
N ILE A 191 25.51 -3.86 14.69
CA ILE A 191 26.32 -3.29 15.79
C ILE A 191 26.71 -4.39 16.79
N TYR A 192 25.77 -5.26 17.17
CA TYR A 192 26.06 -6.38 18.07
C TYR A 192 27.09 -7.33 17.45
N GLU A 193 26.93 -7.71 16.18
CA GLU A 193 27.86 -8.61 15.48
C GLU A 193 29.28 -8.02 15.31
N VAL A 194 29.40 -6.71 15.08
CA VAL A 194 30.69 -6.01 14.99
C VAL A 194 31.33 -5.89 16.38
N SER A 195 30.55 -5.68 17.43
CA SER A 195 31.06 -5.60 18.81
C SER A 195 31.62 -6.94 19.31
N GLU A 196 31.07 -8.07 18.83
CA GLU A 196 31.52 -9.40 19.22
C GLU A 196 32.67 -9.91 18.35
N LYS A 197 32.65 -9.65 17.03
CA LYS A 197 33.77 -9.98 16.13
C LYS A 197 33.92 -8.95 15.01
N VAL A 198 35.00 -8.18 15.07
CA VAL A 198 35.35 -7.19 14.04
C VAL A 198 35.90 -7.90 12.80
N THR A 199 35.14 -7.90 11.71
CA THR A 199 35.60 -8.37 10.40
C THR A 199 35.33 -7.31 9.33
N LEU A 200 36.22 -7.21 8.33
CA LEU A 200 36.12 -6.21 7.24
C LEU A 200 34.78 -6.28 6.50
N LEU A 201 34.25 -7.50 6.29
CA LEU A 201 32.95 -7.71 5.65
C LEU A 201 31.78 -7.18 6.48
N ARG A 202 31.79 -7.37 7.81
CA ARG A 202 30.73 -6.88 8.71
C ARG A 202 30.74 -5.37 8.85
N VAL A 203 31.94 -4.77 8.94
CA VAL A 203 32.10 -3.31 8.95
C VAL A 203 31.63 -2.71 7.61
N GLY A 204 31.95 -3.34 6.49
CA GLY A 204 31.47 -2.93 5.17
C GLY A 204 29.95 -2.97 5.04
N ALA A 205 29.31 -4.05 5.50
CA ALA A 205 27.84 -4.17 5.51
C ALA A 205 27.17 -3.08 6.35
N LEU A 206 27.69 -2.80 7.56
CA LEU A 206 27.20 -1.74 8.43
C LEU A 206 27.28 -0.36 7.76
N ILE A 207 28.39 -0.04 7.09
CA ILE A 207 28.55 1.23 6.37
C ILE A 207 27.54 1.35 5.24
N ILE A 208 27.30 0.28 4.48
CA ILE A 208 26.32 0.27 3.38
C ILE A 208 24.90 0.49 3.93
N ASN A 209 24.51 -0.18 5.02
CA ASN A 209 23.19 0.02 5.63
C ASN A 209 23.02 1.43 6.19
N ILE A 210 24.04 1.99 6.86
CA ILE A 210 24.03 3.40 7.30
C ILE A 210 23.90 4.35 6.10
N ALA A 211 24.65 4.10 5.02
CA ALA A 211 24.58 4.91 3.81
C ALA A 211 23.20 4.81 3.12
N ALA A 212 22.58 3.63 3.11
CA ALA A 212 21.22 3.43 2.60
C ALA A 212 20.18 4.20 3.42
N VAL A 213 20.25 4.15 4.76
CA VAL A 213 19.39 4.96 5.65
C VAL A 213 19.62 6.45 5.41
N ALA A 214 20.87 6.90 5.37
CA ALA A 214 21.21 8.30 5.13
C ALA A 214 20.75 8.78 3.75
N TYR A 215 20.90 7.95 2.72
CA TYR A 215 20.40 8.23 1.38
C TYR A 215 18.88 8.30 1.33
N LEU A 216 18.16 7.42 2.04
CA LEU A 216 16.70 7.48 2.14
C LEU A 216 16.21 8.75 2.84
N LEU A 217 16.85 9.12 3.95
CA LEU A 217 16.58 10.37 4.65
C LEU A 217 16.84 11.59 3.76
N TYR A 218 17.91 11.56 2.96
CA TYR A 218 18.30 12.66 2.07
C TYR A 218 17.45 12.75 0.79
N SER A 219 17.17 11.63 0.14
CA SER A 219 16.47 11.56 -1.15
C SER A 219 14.96 11.85 -1.02
N LYS A 220 14.35 11.47 0.10
CA LYS A 220 12.91 11.64 0.34
C LYS A 220 12.55 12.89 1.14
N ARG A 221 13.53 13.74 1.44
CA ARG A 221 13.35 15.05 2.12
C ARG A 221 12.55 14.97 3.43
N LEU A 222 12.57 13.80 4.08
CA LEU A 222 11.96 13.58 5.39
C LEU A 222 12.76 14.40 6.42
N PHE A 223 12.07 15.12 7.31
CA PHE A 223 12.67 15.95 8.35
C PHE A 223 13.44 17.20 7.87
N GLY A 224 13.02 17.84 6.77
CA GLY A 224 13.43 19.22 6.47
C GLY A 224 14.83 19.41 5.87
N LEU A 225 15.58 18.33 5.63
CA LEU A 225 16.98 18.35 5.16
C LEU A 225 17.19 18.92 3.74
N ARG A 226 16.12 19.18 2.96
CA ARG A 226 16.22 19.71 1.59
C ARG A 226 15.02 20.57 1.15
N GLY A 227 14.57 21.46 2.04
CA GLY A 227 13.47 22.40 1.77
C GLY A 227 12.13 22.03 2.40
N GLY A 228 12.03 20.84 3.02
CA GLY A 228 10.88 20.44 3.84
C GLY A 228 9.53 20.57 3.12
N VAL A 229 8.55 21.13 3.84
CA VAL A 229 7.17 21.33 3.33
C VAL A 229 7.14 22.24 2.10
N LYS A 230 8.01 23.26 2.03
CA LYS A 230 8.00 24.26 0.93
C LYS A 230 8.31 23.66 -0.43
N ALA A 231 9.29 22.76 -0.49
CA ALA A 231 9.64 22.10 -1.76
C ALA A 231 8.59 21.06 -2.19
N TYR A 232 7.74 20.61 -1.26
CA TYR A 232 6.60 19.75 -1.53
C TYR A 232 5.36 20.55 -1.97
N GLU A 233 5.16 21.75 -1.41
CA GLU A 233 4.17 22.72 -1.86
C GLU A 233 4.45 23.13 -3.32
N ALA A 234 5.70 23.40 -3.69
CA ALA A 234 6.07 23.69 -5.08
C ALA A 234 5.73 22.54 -6.06
N ASP A 235 6.01 21.28 -5.68
CA ASP A 235 5.65 20.12 -6.51
C ASP A 235 4.11 19.96 -6.63
N LEU A 236 3.35 20.36 -5.60
CA LEU A 236 1.88 20.35 -5.62
C LEU A 236 1.31 21.46 -6.50
N GLU A 237 1.89 22.66 -6.44
CA GLU A 237 1.53 23.81 -7.27
C GLU A 237 1.69 23.46 -8.77
N GLU A 238 2.80 22.82 -9.14
CA GLU A 238 3.02 22.34 -10.52
C GLU A 238 1.95 21.34 -10.97
N VAL A 239 1.57 20.39 -10.12
CA VAL A 239 0.52 19.39 -10.44
C VAL A 239 -0.84 20.06 -10.60
N SER A 240 -1.15 21.04 -9.76
CA SER A 240 -2.40 21.80 -9.79
C SER A 240 -2.52 22.65 -11.06
N LEU A 241 -1.45 23.33 -11.46
CA LEU A 241 -1.37 24.05 -12.73
C LEU A 241 -1.57 23.13 -13.93
N LEU A 242 -0.93 21.95 -13.93
CA LEU A 242 -1.10 20.95 -14.99
C LEU A 242 -2.55 20.47 -15.09
N GLU A 243 -3.27 20.37 -13.98
CA GLU A 243 -4.67 19.96 -13.97
C GLU A 243 -5.61 21.02 -14.53
N VAL A 244 -5.41 22.29 -14.17
CA VAL A 244 -6.18 23.42 -14.71
C VAL A 244 -5.91 23.57 -16.19
N THR A 245 -4.65 23.57 -16.63
CA THR A 245 -4.29 23.70 -18.04
C THR A 245 -4.82 22.57 -18.91
N THR A 246 -4.72 21.31 -18.43
CA THR A 246 -5.32 20.15 -19.13
C THR A 246 -6.84 20.29 -19.23
N SER A 247 -7.49 20.73 -18.16
CA SER A 247 -8.95 20.91 -18.13
C SER A 247 -9.41 22.14 -18.91
N ALA A 248 -8.57 23.15 -19.06
CA ALA A 248 -8.82 24.28 -19.95
C ALA A 248 -8.56 23.89 -21.41
N GLY A 249 -7.69 22.91 -21.67
CA GLY A 249 -7.26 22.50 -23.01
C GLY A 249 -6.11 23.37 -23.56
N THR A 250 -5.24 23.87 -22.67
CA THR A 250 -4.07 24.72 -22.97
C THR A 250 -2.75 23.95 -22.96
N SER A 251 -2.75 22.61 -22.91
CA SER A 251 -1.52 21.83 -22.74
C SER A 251 -0.52 22.04 -23.90
N SER A 252 0.59 22.72 -23.60
CA SER A 252 1.77 22.82 -24.47
C SER A 252 2.52 21.48 -24.48
N GLY A 253 2.20 20.55 -25.39
CA GLY A 253 3.00 19.34 -25.55
C GLY A 253 2.35 18.16 -26.29
N GLY A 254 2.30 18.24 -27.63
CA GLY A 254 2.50 17.10 -28.53
C GLY A 254 1.39 16.05 -28.68
N GLY A 255 0.60 16.17 -29.76
CA GLY A 255 -0.21 15.05 -30.26
C GLY A 255 -1.41 15.48 -31.08
N ALA A 256 -1.18 15.94 -32.31
CA ALA A 256 -2.22 16.10 -33.30
C ALA A 256 -3.01 14.78 -33.46
N SER A 257 -4.27 14.78 -33.04
CA SER A 257 -5.32 14.01 -33.69
C SER A 257 -6.46 14.97 -33.98
N ALA A 258 -6.23 15.79 -35.00
CA ALA A 258 -7.32 16.43 -35.71
C ALA A 258 -8.20 15.30 -36.25
N GLY A 259 -9.35 15.08 -35.62
CA GLY A 259 -10.43 14.33 -36.23
C GLY A 259 -10.88 15.10 -37.46
N SER A 260 -10.46 14.66 -38.63
CA SER A 260 -11.01 15.12 -39.90
C SER A 260 -12.53 14.96 -39.88
N PRO A 261 -13.31 15.95 -40.36
CA PRO A 261 -14.74 15.75 -40.56
C PRO A 261 -14.93 14.73 -41.70
N PRO A 262 -16.01 13.93 -41.69
CA PRO A 262 -16.32 13.11 -42.86
C PRO A 262 -16.68 14.04 -44.01
N ALA A 263 -15.85 14.04 -45.06
CA ALA A 263 -16.21 14.60 -46.35
C ALA A 263 -17.42 13.79 -46.86
N GLY A 264 -18.55 14.47 -47.01
CA GLY A 264 -19.71 13.92 -47.69
C GLY A 264 -19.44 13.89 -49.18
N ASP A 265 -19.22 12.70 -49.73
CA ASP A 265 -19.24 12.49 -51.17
C ASP A 265 -20.68 12.40 -51.65
N SER A 266 -21.14 13.50 -52.24
CA SER A 266 -22.24 13.51 -53.20
C SER A 266 -21.80 12.80 -54.47
N ALA A 267 -22.20 11.54 -54.63
CA ALA A 267 -22.17 10.85 -55.92
C ALA A 267 -23.60 10.55 -56.36
N SER A 268 -24.07 11.40 -57.27
CA SER A 268 -25.21 11.21 -58.15
C SER A 268 -25.12 9.88 -58.91
N ALA A 269 -26.09 9.00 -58.68
CA ALA A 269 -26.39 7.87 -59.57
C ALA A 269 -27.77 8.10 -60.20
N THR A 270 -27.74 8.60 -61.42
CA THR A 270 -28.83 8.52 -62.40
C THR A 270 -29.11 7.07 -62.78
N ALA A 271 -30.33 6.58 -62.53
CA ALA A 271 -30.99 5.53 -63.32
C ALA A 271 -32.47 5.43 -62.89
N GLY A 272 -33.39 5.70 -63.82
CA GLY A 272 -34.84 5.52 -63.66
C GLY A 272 -35.64 6.73 -64.09
#